data_AF-A0A1V5NVU0-F1
#
_entry.id   AF-A0A1V5NVU0-F1
#
_cell.length_a   1.000
_cell.length_b   1.000
_cell.length_c   1.000
_cell.angle_alpha   90.00
_cell.angle_beta   90.00
_cell.angle_gamma   90.00
#
_symmetry.space_group_name_H-M   'P 1'
#
loop_
_entity.id
_entity.type
_entity.pdbx_description
1 polymer ?
#
loop_
_entity_poly.entity_id
_entity_poly.type
_entity_poly.pdbx_seq_one_letter_code
_entity_poly.pdbx_strand_id
1 'polypeptide(L)'
;MIPRSVRQLIAAEVSAVSRYADRVIDLQPFPHDRGEVFGDIECPLKQTAPRGSPPPDLSGETDRRTVLLLNGHFNHETDIQKYLTDLKPFLSRTSRLVAVSYNPYLYLAYLAKQSLQGRHDRSMIFLTRDNLHHLAKVSGYEVVRIRPVGYLPNDTPLAREANSLCPVVPGIRWLGVANVIVLRPIIAEISHPSVSVIVPARNEKGNILPLLERVSMPDGCPFEVIFVEGHSTDGTGDEIRRVMTQHAWRFPVRAFRQSGKGKNDAVLAGFREARHQVLAVLDADMTVPPEMLGRFVEAYTRGLGDFIHGNRLMYPMEPEAMQPLNWLGNKGFAKLLSFVLDTPMDDALCGTKLFPRHDWPRLERWIADFGDRDPFGDFNFLFFAAETGLGIVDIPIRYLARMYGETNILRFSHGWELLKMVLHGFRNVAMGKRLP
;
A
#
# COMPACT_ATOMS: atom_id res chain seq x y z
N MET A 1 14.82 18.78 -23.49
CA MET A 1 13.77 19.31 -22.59
C MET A 1 12.52 18.46 -22.75
N ILE A 2 11.99 17.95 -21.63
CA ILE A 2 10.74 17.16 -21.60
C ILE A 2 9.56 18.11 -21.88
N PRO A 3 8.63 17.77 -22.79
CA PRO A 3 7.44 18.57 -23.06
C PRO A 3 6.60 18.81 -21.79
N ARG A 4 5.94 19.97 -21.72
CA ARG A 4 5.11 20.36 -20.56
C ARG A 4 4.05 19.31 -20.19
N SER A 5 3.36 18.76 -21.19
CA SER A 5 2.35 17.71 -21.00
C SER A 5 2.92 16.46 -20.30
N VAL A 6 4.12 16.01 -20.70
CA VAL A 6 4.79 14.87 -20.06
C VAL A 6 5.22 15.21 -18.64
N ARG A 7 5.71 16.43 -18.38
CA ARG A 7 6.04 16.88 -17.02
C ARG A 7 4.83 16.88 -16.10
N GLN A 8 3.68 17.33 -16.58
CA GLN A 8 2.43 17.30 -15.82
C GLN A 8 2.00 15.85 -15.50
N LEU A 9 2.18 14.92 -16.44
CA LEU A 9 1.92 13.50 -16.18
C LEU A 9 2.89 12.91 -15.14
N ILE A 10 4.17 13.27 -15.18
CA ILE A 10 5.15 12.89 -14.15
C ILE A 10 4.72 13.45 -12.80
N ALA A 11 4.43 14.75 -12.72
CA ALA A 11 4.01 15.41 -11.48
C ALA A 11 2.72 14.80 -10.92
N ALA A 12 1.72 14.51 -11.77
CA ALA A 12 0.49 13.83 -11.38
C ALA A 12 0.78 12.44 -10.81
N GLU A 13 1.67 11.67 -11.42
CA GLU A 13 2.04 10.34 -10.93
C GLU A 13 2.79 10.40 -9.59
N VAL A 14 3.74 11.33 -9.42
CA VAL A 14 4.38 11.60 -8.11
C VAL A 14 3.33 12.01 -7.06
N SER A 15 2.33 12.79 -7.47
CA SER A 15 1.22 13.25 -6.63
C SER A 15 0.36 12.12 -6.07
N ALA A 16 0.38 10.91 -6.65
CA ALA A 16 -0.34 9.75 -6.05
C ALA A 16 0.17 9.45 -4.65
N VAL A 17 1.48 9.59 -4.47
CA VAL A 17 2.16 9.27 -3.21
C VAL A 17 2.20 10.51 -2.34
N SER A 18 2.57 11.66 -2.91
CA SER A 18 2.83 12.86 -2.11
C SER A 18 1.59 13.61 -1.63
N ARG A 19 0.44 13.46 -2.28
CA ARG A 19 -0.82 14.13 -1.85
C ARG A 19 -1.21 13.71 -0.43
N TYR A 20 -0.97 12.46 -0.08
CA TYR A 20 -1.30 11.91 1.24
C TYR A 20 -0.11 11.89 2.21
N ALA A 21 1.10 12.16 1.74
CA ALA A 21 2.28 12.37 2.57
C ALA A 21 2.17 13.67 3.39
N ASP A 22 3.00 13.83 4.42
CA ASP A 22 3.04 15.08 5.20
C ASP A 22 3.84 16.16 4.47
N ARG A 23 4.88 15.74 3.74
CA ARG A 23 5.73 16.66 2.97
C ARG A 23 6.47 15.98 1.83
N VAL A 24 6.85 16.78 0.84
CA VAL A 24 7.84 16.44 -0.20
C VAL A 24 9.07 17.31 -0.01
N ILE A 25 10.25 16.70 -0.03
CA ILE A 25 11.53 17.37 -0.07
C ILE A 25 12.18 17.08 -1.42
N ASP A 26 12.44 18.12 -2.21
CA ASP A 26 13.26 18.03 -3.42
C ASP A 26 14.73 17.96 -3.04
N LEU A 27 15.36 16.81 -3.27
CA LEU A 27 16.75 16.58 -2.91
C LEU A 27 17.66 17.14 -4.00
N GLN A 28 18.47 18.14 -3.64
CA GLN A 28 19.62 18.62 -4.41
C GLN A 28 19.35 18.74 -5.93
N PRO A 29 18.33 19.50 -6.37
CA PRO A 29 17.96 19.58 -7.79
C PRO A 29 19.15 20.01 -8.65
N PHE A 30 19.40 19.36 -9.79
CA PHE A 30 20.55 19.66 -10.65
C PHE A 30 20.54 21.13 -11.16
N PRO A 31 21.71 21.74 -11.49
CA PRO A 31 21.80 23.12 -12.00
C PRO A 31 20.87 23.47 -13.16
N HIS A 32 20.57 22.49 -14.00
CA HIS A 32 19.71 22.63 -15.16
C HIS A 32 18.25 22.27 -14.88
N ASP A 33 17.92 21.74 -13.69
CA ASP A 33 16.55 21.54 -13.26
C ASP A 33 15.94 22.88 -12.88
N ARG A 34 14.82 23.20 -13.53
CA ARG A 34 14.05 24.43 -13.31
C ARG A 34 12.98 24.27 -12.24
N GLY A 35 12.90 23.10 -11.60
CA GLY A 35 11.90 22.79 -10.58
C GLY A 35 10.47 22.68 -11.14
N GLU A 36 10.31 22.49 -12.45
CA GLU A 36 8.99 22.49 -13.11
C GLU A 36 8.13 21.31 -12.63
N VAL A 37 8.72 20.09 -12.56
CA VAL A 37 8.02 18.92 -12.03
C VAL A 37 7.68 19.13 -10.56
N PHE A 38 8.65 19.60 -9.75
CA PHE A 38 8.44 19.85 -8.34
C PHE A 38 7.35 20.90 -8.07
N GLY A 39 7.29 21.94 -8.89
CA GLY A 39 6.25 22.98 -8.85
C GLY A 39 4.84 22.43 -9.05
N ASP A 40 4.68 21.48 -9.96
CA ASP A 40 3.37 20.90 -10.32
C ASP A 40 2.91 19.74 -9.40
N ILE A 41 3.78 19.19 -8.53
CA ILE A 41 3.41 18.12 -7.59
C ILE A 41 2.37 18.59 -6.58
N GLU A 42 1.40 17.76 -6.22
CA GLU A 42 0.50 18.03 -5.11
C GLU A 42 1.01 17.42 -3.81
N CYS A 43 1.11 18.25 -2.77
CA CYS A 43 1.52 17.83 -1.43
C CYS A 43 1.14 18.93 -0.41
N PRO A 44 0.78 18.58 0.84
CA PRO A 44 0.51 19.57 1.88
C PRO A 44 1.68 20.53 2.17
N LEU A 45 2.93 20.04 2.11
CA LEU A 45 4.13 20.83 2.37
C LEU A 45 5.24 20.48 1.39
N LYS A 46 5.84 21.51 0.78
CA LYS A 46 6.98 21.36 -0.13
C LYS A 46 8.21 22.05 0.44
N GLN A 47 9.34 21.36 0.37
CA GLN A 47 10.64 21.86 0.80
C GLN A 47 11.70 21.53 -0.25
N THR A 48 12.76 22.32 -0.33
CA THR A 48 13.91 22.03 -1.18
C THR A 48 15.14 21.96 -0.30
N ALA A 49 15.87 20.85 -0.38
CA ALA A 49 17.14 20.72 0.32
C ALA A 49 18.21 21.57 -0.39
N PRO A 50 18.96 22.42 0.33
CA PRO A 50 20.03 23.22 -0.27
C PRO A 50 21.05 22.34 -1.01
N ARG A 51 21.63 22.88 -2.08
CA ARG A 51 22.71 22.18 -2.80
C ARG A 51 23.96 22.09 -1.93
N GLY A 52 24.62 20.94 -1.96
CA GLY A 52 25.87 20.71 -1.26
C GLY A 52 25.73 20.54 0.26
N SER A 53 24.52 20.66 0.83
CA SER A 53 24.26 20.27 2.21
C SER A 53 24.03 18.76 2.29
N PRO A 54 24.34 18.11 3.43
CA PRO A 54 23.92 16.72 3.65
C PRO A 54 22.40 16.58 3.51
N PRO A 55 21.90 15.37 3.18
CA PRO A 55 20.47 15.09 3.22
C PRO A 55 19.85 15.45 4.57
N PRO A 56 18.58 15.88 4.61
CA PRO A 56 17.90 16.13 5.87
C PRO A 56 17.84 14.83 6.68
N ASP A 57 18.17 14.90 7.97
CA ASP A 57 18.04 13.76 8.87
C ASP A 57 16.58 13.53 9.23
N LEU A 58 16.02 12.44 8.71
CA LEU A 58 14.66 11.95 8.95
C LEU A 58 14.64 10.71 9.84
N SER A 59 15.80 10.20 10.27
CA SER A 59 15.91 8.90 10.96
C SER A 59 15.06 8.80 12.23
N GLY A 60 14.79 9.93 12.89
CA GLY A 60 13.92 10.03 14.06
C GLY A 60 12.41 10.15 13.79
N GLU A 61 11.96 10.21 12.53
CA GLU A 61 10.53 10.28 12.22
C GLU A 61 9.84 8.92 12.40
N THR A 62 8.84 8.84 13.29
CA THR A 62 8.07 7.60 13.52
C THR A 62 6.71 7.60 12.81
N ASP A 63 6.07 8.78 12.71
CA ASP A 63 4.66 8.90 12.29
C ASP A 63 4.48 9.77 11.03
N ARG A 64 5.52 10.51 10.65
CA ARG A 64 5.53 11.38 9.47
C ARG A 64 6.00 10.60 8.26
N ARG A 65 5.22 10.68 7.18
CA ARG A 65 5.52 10.14 5.87
C ARG A 65 6.11 11.27 5.02
N THR A 66 7.43 11.25 4.88
CA THR A 66 8.20 12.22 4.07
C THR A 66 8.55 11.61 2.72
N VAL A 67 8.20 12.29 1.64
CA VAL A 67 8.59 11.92 0.27
C VAL A 67 9.85 12.69 -0.12
N LEU A 68 10.90 11.97 -0.51
CA LEU A 68 12.13 12.53 -1.06
C LEU A 68 12.08 12.42 -2.58
N LEU A 69 12.02 13.55 -3.28
CA LEU A 69 12.00 13.58 -4.74
C LEU A 69 13.44 13.52 -5.28
N LEU A 70 13.71 12.51 -6.10
CA LEU A 70 14.95 12.32 -6.84
C LEU A 70 14.69 12.57 -8.33
N ASN A 71 14.66 13.84 -8.73
CA ASN A 71 14.40 14.18 -10.12
C ASN A 71 15.67 14.05 -10.97
N GLY A 72 15.74 13.02 -11.82
CA GLY A 72 16.86 12.82 -12.74
C GLY A 72 18.14 12.23 -12.14
N HIS A 73 18.20 11.97 -10.83
CA HIS A 73 19.38 11.42 -10.17
C HIS A 73 19.77 10.06 -10.79
N PHE A 74 18.79 9.20 -11.05
CA PHE A 74 19.02 7.89 -11.68
C PHE A 74 19.38 7.97 -13.17
N ASN A 75 19.41 9.17 -13.76
CA ASN A 75 19.85 9.38 -15.15
C ASN A 75 21.29 9.89 -15.22
N HIS A 76 21.79 10.55 -14.17
CA HIS A 76 23.03 11.32 -14.19
C HIS A 76 24.06 10.86 -13.14
N GLU A 77 23.65 10.12 -12.11
CA GLU A 77 24.56 9.63 -11.07
C GLU A 77 25.43 8.47 -11.55
N THR A 78 26.75 8.59 -11.37
CA THR A 78 27.69 7.54 -11.82
C THR A 78 27.65 6.28 -10.95
N ASP A 79 27.23 6.39 -9.68
CA ASP A 79 27.09 5.28 -8.75
C ASP A 79 25.80 5.41 -7.92
N ILE A 80 24.70 4.92 -8.48
CA ILE A 80 23.39 4.95 -7.83
C ILE A 80 23.37 4.08 -6.55
N GLN A 81 24.15 2.99 -6.51
CA GLN A 81 24.18 2.11 -5.33
C GLN A 81 24.76 2.85 -4.13
N LYS A 82 25.91 3.50 -4.33
CA LYS A 82 26.55 4.30 -3.29
C LYS A 82 25.63 5.43 -2.85
N TYR A 83 25.02 6.16 -3.79
CA TYR A 83 24.08 7.23 -3.46
C TYR A 83 22.94 6.76 -2.54
N LEU A 84 22.28 5.64 -2.89
CA LEU A 84 21.20 5.08 -2.08
C LEU A 84 21.68 4.60 -0.71
N THR A 85 22.87 4.00 -0.67
CA THR A 85 23.49 3.49 0.57
C THR A 85 23.86 4.63 1.52
N ASP A 86 24.45 5.71 1.00
CA ASP A 86 24.82 6.90 1.77
C ASP A 86 23.59 7.68 2.26
N LEU A 87 22.49 7.65 1.51
CA LEU A 87 21.24 8.31 1.90
C LEU A 87 20.50 7.54 3.00
N LYS A 88 20.59 6.20 3.03
CA LYS A 88 19.79 5.34 3.92
C LYS A 88 19.87 5.71 5.41
N PRO A 89 21.04 6.03 6.00
CA PRO A 89 21.14 6.41 7.41
C PRO A 89 20.33 7.65 7.80
N PHE A 90 20.02 8.52 6.85
CA PHE A 90 19.21 9.73 7.07
C PHE A 90 17.70 9.46 6.96
N LEU A 91 17.28 8.22 6.68
CA LEU A 91 15.88 7.88 6.43
C LEU A 91 15.24 7.22 7.64
N SER A 92 13.97 7.54 7.86
CA SER A 92 13.07 6.73 8.66
C SER A 92 12.43 5.61 7.84
N ARG A 93 11.82 4.64 8.54
CA ARG A 93 10.97 3.62 7.93
C ARG A 93 9.82 4.19 7.09
N THR A 94 9.25 5.30 7.52
CA THR A 94 8.12 5.99 6.87
C THR A 94 8.54 6.81 5.66
N SER A 95 9.84 6.99 5.41
CA SER A 95 10.36 7.73 4.26
C SER A 95 10.03 7.01 2.95
N ARG A 96 9.79 7.78 1.88
CA ARG A 96 9.61 7.26 0.51
C ARG A 96 10.46 8.04 -0.46
N LEU A 97 11.24 7.35 -1.29
CA LEU A 97 12.02 8.00 -2.33
C LEU A 97 11.25 7.85 -3.63
N VAL A 98 10.96 8.97 -4.28
CA VAL A 98 10.29 8.98 -5.56
C VAL A 98 11.28 9.47 -6.60
N ALA A 99 11.80 8.55 -7.41
CA ALA A 99 12.76 8.84 -8.45
C ALA A 99 12.07 8.97 -9.81
N VAL A 100 12.47 9.98 -10.57
CA VAL A 100 12.06 10.16 -11.96
C VAL A 100 13.25 9.81 -12.85
N SER A 101 13.12 8.73 -13.63
CA SER A 101 14.15 8.28 -14.56
C SER A 101 13.63 8.23 -15.99
N TYR A 102 14.51 8.37 -16.97
CA TYR A 102 14.14 8.12 -18.36
C TYR A 102 13.98 6.63 -18.63
N ASN A 103 13.12 6.29 -19.58
CA ASN A 103 12.96 4.92 -20.00
C ASN A 103 14.18 4.46 -20.82
N PRO A 104 14.95 3.44 -20.35
CA PRO A 104 16.14 2.98 -21.05
C PRO A 104 15.83 2.41 -22.44
N TYR A 105 14.64 1.85 -22.68
CA TYR A 105 14.28 1.25 -23.97
C TYR A 105 14.07 2.28 -25.08
N LEU A 106 13.93 3.56 -24.73
CA LEU A 106 13.83 4.67 -25.68
C LEU A 106 15.18 5.36 -25.93
N TYR A 107 16.29 4.75 -25.48
CA TYR A 107 17.63 5.32 -25.60
C TYR A 107 18.00 5.76 -27.02
N LEU A 108 17.75 4.92 -28.03
CA LEU A 108 18.07 5.28 -29.42
C LEU A 108 17.28 6.51 -29.89
N ALA A 109 16.02 6.64 -29.48
CA ALA A 109 15.20 7.80 -29.79
C ALA A 109 15.74 9.07 -29.11
N TYR A 110 16.24 8.94 -27.87
CA TYR A 110 16.91 10.05 -27.18
C TYR A 110 18.22 10.46 -27.86
N LEU A 111 19.07 9.51 -28.25
CA LEU A 111 20.30 9.79 -28.98
C LEU A 111 20.03 10.48 -30.33
N ALA A 112 19.06 9.98 -31.09
CA ALA A 112 18.66 10.58 -32.36
C ALA A 112 18.20 12.03 -32.17
N LYS A 113 17.35 12.28 -31.17
CA LYS A 113 16.89 13.63 -30.82
C LYS A 113 18.03 14.55 -30.38
N GLN A 114 18.97 14.05 -29.57
CA GLN A 114 20.13 14.83 -29.14
C GLN A 114 21.03 15.20 -30.34
N SER A 115 21.29 14.24 -31.23
CA SER A 115 22.06 14.45 -32.46
C SER A 115 21.43 15.54 -33.34
N LEU A 116 20.10 15.49 -33.54
CA LEU A 116 19.35 16.53 -34.26
C LEU A 116 19.42 17.91 -33.58
N GLN A 117 19.67 17.96 -32.27
CA GLN A 117 19.81 19.19 -31.49
C GLN A 117 21.26 19.66 -31.31
N GLY A 118 22.23 19.00 -31.97
CA GLY A 118 23.65 19.29 -31.83
C GLY A 118 24.18 19.05 -30.42
N ARG A 119 23.53 18.18 -29.64
CA ARG A 119 23.93 17.79 -28.29
C ARG A 119 24.44 16.35 -28.31
N HIS A 120 25.49 16.07 -27.54
CA HIS A 120 26.03 14.72 -27.38
C HIS A 120 26.24 14.43 -25.90
N ASP A 121 25.15 14.15 -25.19
CA ASP A 121 25.20 13.69 -23.81
C ASP A 121 25.07 12.16 -23.79
N ARG A 122 26.21 11.49 -23.63
CA ARG A 122 26.31 10.02 -23.56
C ARG A 122 26.20 9.49 -22.13
N SER A 123 25.86 10.32 -21.14
CA SER A 123 25.80 9.90 -19.74
C SER A 123 24.53 9.13 -19.37
N MET A 124 23.69 8.73 -20.33
CA MET A 124 22.39 8.12 -20.01
C MET A 124 22.57 6.70 -19.48
N ILE A 125 22.16 6.49 -18.24
CA ILE A 125 22.26 5.20 -17.57
C ILE A 125 21.18 4.25 -18.10
N PHE A 126 21.60 3.08 -18.57
CA PHE A 126 20.68 2.04 -19.03
C PHE A 126 20.17 1.22 -17.84
N LEU A 127 19.20 1.77 -17.10
CA LEU A 127 18.66 1.17 -15.88
C LEU A 127 17.38 0.38 -16.17
N THR A 128 17.50 -0.92 -16.44
CA THR A 128 16.33 -1.80 -16.62
C THR A 128 15.56 -2.00 -15.32
N ARG A 129 14.31 -2.49 -15.42
CA ARG A 129 13.50 -2.85 -14.24
C ARG A 129 14.21 -3.86 -13.33
N ASP A 130 14.80 -4.91 -13.91
CA ASP A 130 15.48 -5.95 -13.13
C ASP A 130 16.75 -5.41 -12.46
N ASN A 131 17.53 -4.57 -13.17
CA ASN A 131 18.68 -3.92 -12.56
C ASN A 131 18.28 -3.00 -11.40
N LEU A 132 17.19 -2.25 -11.55
CA LEU A 132 16.66 -1.41 -10.48
C LEU A 132 16.24 -2.22 -9.25
N HIS A 133 15.57 -3.38 -9.44
CA HIS A 133 15.22 -4.26 -8.32
C HIS A 133 16.47 -4.82 -7.62
N HIS A 134 17.48 -5.26 -8.37
CA HIS A 134 18.74 -5.72 -7.79
C HIS A 134 19.48 -4.62 -7.04
N LEU A 135 19.57 -3.43 -7.65
CA LEU A 135 20.20 -2.24 -7.09
C LEU A 135 19.54 -1.80 -5.78
N ALA A 136 18.21 -1.73 -5.77
CA ALA A 136 17.44 -1.42 -4.57
C ALA A 136 17.72 -2.47 -3.48
N LYS A 137 17.68 -3.76 -3.83
CA LYS A 137 17.91 -4.86 -2.88
C LYS A 137 19.30 -4.79 -2.23
N VAL A 138 20.36 -4.60 -3.01
CA VAL A 138 21.73 -4.50 -2.46
C VAL A 138 21.96 -3.21 -1.66
N SER A 139 21.19 -2.16 -1.96
CA SER A 139 21.22 -0.89 -1.23
C SER A 139 20.30 -0.89 0.00
N GLY A 140 19.57 -2.00 0.26
CA GLY A 140 18.66 -2.13 1.39
C GLY A 140 17.34 -1.37 1.23
N TYR A 141 16.80 -1.35 0.02
CA TYR A 141 15.51 -0.79 -0.36
C TYR A 141 14.63 -1.83 -1.05
N GLU A 142 13.33 -1.60 -1.03
CA GLU A 142 12.34 -2.28 -1.82
C GLU A 142 11.82 -1.33 -2.91
N VAL A 143 11.73 -1.81 -4.16
CA VAL A 143 11.00 -1.12 -5.21
C VAL A 143 9.53 -1.48 -5.08
N VAL A 144 8.74 -0.59 -4.51
CA VAL A 144 7.30 -0.83 -4.28
C VAL A 144 6.46 -0.50 -5.50
N ARG A 145 6.94 0.38 -6.39
CA ARG A 145 6.20 0.77 -7.60
C ARG A 145 7.11 1.29 -8.71
N ILE A 146 6.77 0.96 -9.96
CA ILE A 146 7.37 1.56 -11.16
C ILE A 146 6.23 1.87 -12.14
N ARG A 147 5.97 3.15 -12.42
CA ARG A 147 4.93 3.58 -13.37
C ARG A 147 5.54 4.32 -14.57
N PRO A 148 5.48 3.74 -15.78
CA PRO A 148 5.86 4.44 -17.00
C PRO A 148 4.81 5.50 -17.37
N VAL A 149 5.27 6.71 -17.71
CA VAL A 149 4.44 7.89 -17.98
C VAL A 149 4.86 8.62 -19.24
N GLY A 150 3.90 9.30 -19.88
CA GLY A 150 4.12 10.17 -21.04
C GLY A 150 4.46 9.41 -22.32
N TYR A 151 3.51 8.67 -22.87
CA TYR A 151 3.62 7.91 -24.12
C TYR A 151 3.57 8.82 -25.35
N LEU A 152 2.66 9.79 -25.35
CA LEU A 152 2.56 10.81 -26.40
C LEU A 152 2.92 12.19 -25.84
N PRO A 153 3.94 12.87 -26.40
CA PRO A 153 4.48 14.10 -25.85
C PRO A 153 3.65 15.37 -26.09
N ASN A 154 2.52 15.29 -26.80
CA ASN A 154 1.73 16.45 -27.21
C ASN A 154 0.51 16.63 -26.32
N ASP A 155 -0.09 17.83 -26.29
CA ASP A 155 -1.25 18.15 -25.46
C ASP A 155 -2.59 18.14 -26.23
N THR A 156 -2.68 17.35 -27.30
CA THR A 156 -3.93 17.20 -28.05
C THR A 156 -4.90 16.29 -27.28
N PRO A 157 -6.23 16.41 -27.47
CA PRO A 157 -7.21 15.51 -26.84
C PRO A 157 -6.92 14.03 -27.13
N LEU A 158 -6.50 13.70 -28.35
CA LEU A 158 -6.08 12.36 -28.74
C LEU A 158 -4.85 11.88 -27.95
N ALA A 159 -3.86 12.77 -27.76
CA ALA A 159 -2.67 12.44 -26.97
C ALA A 159 -3.00 12.24 -25.49
N ARG A 160 -3.95 13.01 -24.92
CA ARG A 160 -4.42 12.79 -23.55
C ARG A 160 -5.10 11.44 -23.38
N GLU A 161 -6.00 11.08 -24.30
CA GLU A 161 -6.68 9.78 -24.25
C GLU A 161 -5.68 8.63 -24.43
N ALA A 162 -4.76 8.74 -25.39
CA ALA A 162 -3.69 7.75 -25.58
C ALA A 162 -2.81 7.61 -24.33
N ASN A 163 -2.40 8.71 -23.69
CA ASN A 163 -1.65 8.68 -22.43
C ASN A 163 -2.42 8.03 -21.28
N SER A 164 -3.76 7.99 -21.34
CA SER A 164 -4.59 7.26 -20.37
C SER A 164 -4.76 5.78 -20.71
N LEU A 165 -4.72 5.40 -21.99
CA LEU A 165 -4.92 4.01 -22.44
C LEU A 165 -3.62 3.21 -22.54
N CYS A 166 -2.53 3.83 -22.97
CA CYS A 166 -1.24 3.15 -23.12
C CYS A 166 -0.73 2.43 -21.84
N PRO A 167 -0.90 2.95 -20.61
CA PRO A 167 -0.51 2.25 -19.38
C PRO A 167 -1.18 0.89 -19.17
N VAL A 168 -2.35 0.65 -19.77
CA VAL A 168 -3.12 -0.57 -19.58
C VAL A 168 -3.01 -1.55 -20.76
N VAL A 169 -2.37 -1.14 -21.87
CA VAL A 169 -2.20 -2.02 -23.03
C VAL A 169 -0.91 -2.87 -22.86
N PRO A 170 -1.01 -4.21 -22.87
CA PRO A 170 0.16 -5.08 -22.80
C PRO A 170 1.20 -4.75 -23.88
N GLY A 171 2.48 -4.83 -23.52
CA GLY A 171 3.60 -4.43 -24.39
C GLY A 171 3.78 -2.92 -24.48
N ILE A 172 2.73 -2.17 -24.83
CA ILE A 172 2.78 -0.70 -24.95
C ILE A 172 3.03 -0.05 -23.59
N ARG A 173 2.47 -0.57 -22.51
CA ARG A 173 2.60 -0.02 -21.14
C ARG A 173 4.04 0.17 -20.65
N TRP A 174 5.00 -0.45 -21.29
CA TRP A 174 6.42 -0.34 -20.95
C TRP A 174 7.15 0.76 -21.73
N LEU A 175 6.47 1.45 -22.65
CA LEU A 175 7.06 2.41 -23.60
C LEU A 175 6.82 3.88 -23.21
N GLY A 176 6.45 4.18 -21.95
CA GLY A 176 6.38 5.56 -21.46
C GLY A 176 7.74 6.24 -21.54
N VAL A 177 7.78 7.56 -21.76
CA VAL A 177 9.04 8.33 -21.88
C VAL A 177 9.84 8.35 -20.56
N ALA A 178 9.15 8.44 -19.43
CA ALA A 178 9.78 8.41 -18.11
C ALA A 178 9.16 7.33 -17.22
N ASN A 179 9.90 6.92 -16.20
CA ASN A 179 9.42 6.06 -15.12
C ASN A 179 9.38 6.87 -13.83
N VAL A 180 8.25 6.82 -13.14
CA VAL A 180 8.15 7.23 -11.74
C VAL A 180 8.32 5.99 -10.88
N ILE A 181 9.42 5.96 -10.14
CA ILE A 181 9.86 4.84 -9.33
C ILE A 181 9.66 5.22 -7.86
N VAL A 182 9.01 4.36 -7.09
CA VAL A 182 8.84 4.54 -5.66
C VAL A 182 9.66 3.48 -4.94
N LEU A 183 10.59 3.93 -4.09
CA LEU A 183 11.43 3.10 -3.25
C LEU A 183 11.04 3.29 -1.79
N ARG A 184 11.08 2.19 -1.05
CA ARG A 184 10.91 2.15 0.40
C ARG A 184 12.20 1.67 1.05
N PRO A 185 12.74 2.35 2.07
CA PRO A 185 13.88 1.85 2.81
C PRO A 185 13.47 0.62 3.65
N ILE A 186 14.28 -0.44 3.62
CA ILE A 186 14.10 -1.62 4.47
C ILE A 186 14.79 -1.34 5.80
N ILE A 187 14.00 -0.90 6.79
CA ILE A 187 14.44 -0.59 8.15
C ILE A 187 13.60 -1.45 9.10
N ALA A 188 14.27 -2.28 9.90
CA ALA A 188 13.64 -3.09 10.92
C ALA A 188 13.43 -2.28 12.20
N GLU A 189 12.37 -2.60 12.94
CA GLU A 189 12.15 -2.10 14.29
C GLU A 189 13.10 -2.79 15.27
N ILE A 190 13.55 -2.05 16.29
CA ILE A 190 14.46 -2.58 17.33
C ILE A 190 13.75 -3.58 18.24
N SER A 191 12.44 -3.41 18.43
CA SER A 191 11.57 -4.27 19.22
C SER A 191 10.25 -4.52 18.49
N HIS A 192 9.48 -5.52 18.93
CA HIS A 192 8.13 -5.72 18.41
C HIS A 192 7.27 -4.48 18.65
N PRO A 193 6.49 -4.04 17.65
CA PRO A 193 5.58 -2.94 17.82
C PRO A 193 4.44 -3.34 18.75
N SER A 194 3.87 -2.38 19.43
CA SER A 194 2.65 -2.59 20.20
C SER A 194 1.46 -2.77 19.24
N VAL A 195 0.52 -3.69 19.54
CA VAL A 195 -0.56 -4.10 18.61
C VAL A 195 -1.96 -3.89 19.20
N SER A 196 -2.85 -3.23 18.45
CA SER A 196 -4.29 -3.28 18.72
C SER A 196 -4.92 -4.30 17.77
N VAL A 197 -5.53 -5.36 18.29
CA VAL A 197 -6.25 -6.37 17.51
C VAL A 197 -7.72 -6.00 17.47
N ILE A 198 -8.20 -5.55 16.32
CA ILE A 198 -9.60 -5.19 16.07
C ILE A 198 -10.34 -6.44 15.60
N VAL A 199 -11.39 -6.80 16.33
CA VAL A 199 -12.22 -7.98 16.07
C VAL A 199 -13.67 -7.56 15.82
N PRO A 200 -14.07 -7.34 14.56
CA PRO A 200 -15.48 -7.16 14.20
C PRO A 200 -16.25 -8.45 14.50
N ALA A 201 -17.31 -8.35 15.31
CA ALA A 201 -18.08 -9.51 15.75
C ALA A 201 -19.58 -9.27 15.56
N ARG A 202 -20.21 -10.10 14.71
CA ARG A 202 -21.66 -10.09 14.50
C ARG A 202 -22.19 -11.51 14.36
N ASN A 203 -22.98 -11.95 15.33
CA ASN A 203 -23.51 -13.31 15.42
C ASN A 203 -22.41 -14.39 15.49
N GLU A 204 -21.41 -14.15 16.35
CA GLU A 204 -20.20 -14.96 16.51
C GLU A 204 -20.04 -15.46 17.95
N LYS A 205 -21.15 -15.62 18.70
CA LYS A 205 -21.12 -15.96 20.13
C LYS A 205 -20.23 -17.16 20.44
N GLY A 206 -20.35 -18.24 19.66
CA GLY A 206 -19.56 -19.47 19.88
C GLY A 206 -18.05 -19.29 19.70
N ASN A 207 -17.63 -18.23 19.02
CA ASN A 207 -16.24 -18.02 18.63
C ASN A 207 -15.47 -17.05 19.56
N ILE A 208 -16.16 -16.27 20.40
CA ILE A 208 -15.53 -15.22 21.22
C ILE A 208 -14.51 -15.77 22.22
N LEU A 209 -14.89 -16.77 23.03
CA LEU A 209 -14.00 -17.37 24.02
C LEU A 209 -12.81 -18.09 23.35
N PRO A 210 -13.01 -19.02 22.39
CA PRO A 210 -11.89 -19.72 21.76
C PRO A 210 -10.94 -18.77 21.03
N LEU A 211 -11.45 -17.70 20.40
CA LEU A 211 -10.61 -16.67 19.78
C LEU A 211 -9.67 -16.06 20.83
N LEU A 212 -10.21 -15.63 21.97
CA LEU A 212 -9.42 -14.95 23.00
C LEU A 212 -8.36 -15.86 23.64
N GLU A 213 -8.69 -17.15 23.86
CA GLU A 213 -7.75 -18.14 24.39
C GLU A 213 -6.56 -18.38 23.44
N ARG A 214 -6.82 -18.28 22.14
CA ARG A 214 -5.88 -18.58 21.05
C ARG A 214 -5.06 -17.38 20.58
N VAL A 215 -5.54 -16.15 20.79
CA VAL A 215 -4.76 -14.94 20.47
C VAL A 215 -3.44 -14.98 21.24
N SER A 216 -2.36 -14.92 20.49
CA SER A 216 -0.99 -14.89 21.00
C SER A 216 -0.14 -13.98 20.11
N MET A 217 0.86 -13.36 20.73
CA MET A 217 1.82 -12.47 20.08
C MET A 217 3.24 -12.93 20.42
N PRO A 218 4.25 -12.51 19.65
CA PRO A 218 5.65 -12.78 19.98
C PRO A 218 6.01 -12.22 21.37
N ASP A 219 7.00 -12.83 22.01
CA ASP A 219 7.47 -12.39 23.32
C ASP A 219 7.90 -10.91 23.30
N GLY A 220 7.48 -10.15 24.30
CA GLY A 220 7.79 -8.72 24.40
C GLY A 220 6.94 -7.81 23.52
N CYS A 221 5.93 -8.33 22.81
CA CYS A 221 4.96 -7.55 22.03
C CYS A 221 3.74 -7.14 22.88
N PRO A 222 3.60 -5.88 23.31
CA PRO A 222 2.41 -5.43 24.03
C PRO A 222 1.21 -5.42 23.10
N PHE A 223 0.06 -5.93 23.54
CA PHE A 223 -1.14 -5.89 22.71
C PHE A 223 -2.45 -5.74 23.51
N GLU A 224 -3.48 -5.24 22.83
CA GLU A 224 -4.86 -5.22 23.30
C GLU A 224 -5.78 -5.90 22.26
N VAL A 225 -6.93 -6.41 22.72
CA VAL A 225 -8.01 -6.90 21.85
C VAL A 225 -9.21 -5.96 21.98
N ILE A 226 -9.72 -5.48 20.86
CA ILE A 226 -10.87 -4.58 20.76
C ILE A 226 -11.96 -5.28 19.97
N PHE A 227 -12.98 -5.78 20.67
CA PHE A 227 -14.18 -6.30 20.01
C PHE A 227 -15.09 -5.15 19.57
N VAL A 228 -15.56 -5.21 18.33
CA VAL A 228 -16.53 -4.26 17.79
C VAL A 228 -17.82 -5.01 17.48
N GLU A 229 -18.81 -4.83 18.34
CA GLU A 229 -20.11 -5.53 18.29
C GLU A 229 -20.98 -4.96 17.16
N GLY A 230 -21.43 -5.83 16.26
CA GLY A 230 -22.12 -5.48 15.02
C GLY A 230 -23.64 -5.67 15.02
N HIS A 231 -24.33 -5.33 16.11
CA HIS A 231 -25.78 -5.49 16.28
C HIS A 231 -26.26 -6.95 16.16
N SER A 232 -25.63 -7.83 16.92
CA SER A 232 -25.92 -9.26 16.98
C SER A 232 -27.26 -9.57 17.63
N THR A 233 -27.83 -10.72 17.26
CA THR A 233 -29.10 -11.24 17.77
C THR A 233 -28.96 -12.58 18.49
N ASP A 234 -27.75 -13.16 18.54
CA ASP A 234 -27.43 -14.47 19.10
C ASP A 234 -26.84 -14.43 20.53
N GLY A 235 -26.69 -13.23 21.10
CA GLY A 235 -26.04 -13.02 22.40
C GLY A 235 -24.52 -12.81 22.35
N THR A 236 -23.93 -12.55 21.17
CA THR A 236 -22.50 -12.23 21.01
C THR A 236 -22.03 -11.12 21.97
N GLY A 237 -22.80 -10.03 22.12
CA GLY A 237 -22.45 -8.93 23.01
C GLY A 237 -22.41 -9.30 24.49
N ASP A 238 -23.26 -10.24 24.93
CA ASP A 238 -23.26 -10.74 26.30
C ASP A 238 -22.04 -11.61 26.56
N GLU A 239 -21.69 -12.43 25.58
CA GLU A 239 -20.52 -13.29 25.61
C GLU A 239 -19.22 -12.49 25.65
N ILE A 240 -19.10 -11.44 24.83
CA ILE A 240 -17.96 -10.52 24.88
C ILE A 240 -17.78 -9.95 26.29
N ARG A 241 -18.86 -9.45 26.91
CA ARG A 241 -18.81 -8.92 28.29
C ARG A 241 -18.41 -9.97 29.32
N ARG A 242 -18.93 -11.20 29.18
CA ARG A 242 -18.60 -12.33 30.05
C ARG A 242 -17.11 -12.67 29.96
N VAL A 243 -16.60 -12.85 28.73
CA VAL A 243 -15.21 -13.25 28.48
C VAL A 243 -14.23 -12.15 28.87
N MET A 244 -14.53 -10.88 28.59
CA MET A 244 -13.73 -9.73 29.03
C MET A 244 -13.45 -9.76 30.54
N THR A 245 -14.48 -10.05 31.34
CA THR A 245 -14.35 -10.09 32.80
C THR A 245 -13.46 -11.26 33.24
N GLN A 246 -13.55 -12.40 32.57
CA GLN A 246 -12.80 -13.61 32.92
C GLN A 246 -11.34 -13.60 32.44
N HIS A 247 -11.01 -12.84 31.40
CA HIS A 247 -9.73 -12.93 30.69
C HIS A 247 -8.89 -11.64 30.74
N ALA A 248 -9.37 -10.60 31.44
CA ALA A 248 -8.65 -9.33 31.60
C ALA A 248 -7.25 -9.47 32.26
N TRP A 249 -6.95 -10.59 32.90
CA TRP A 249 -5.66 -10.86 33.53
C TRP A 249 -4.53 -11.16 32.52
N ARG A 250 -4.85 -11.61 31.30
CA ARG A 250 -3.84 -12.01 30.30
C ARG A 250 -3.36 -10.82 29.47
N PHE A 251 -4.29 -9.98 29.04
CA PHE A 251 -4.04 -8.74 28.30
C PHE A 251 -5.29 -7.84 28.32
N PRO A 252 -5.17 -6.54 28.03
CA PRO A 252 -6.31 -5.63 27.95
C PRO A 252 -7.31 -6.07 26.87
N VAL A 253 -8.58 -6.19 27.27
CA VAL A 253 -9.71 -6.43 26.35
C VAL A 253 -10.70 -5.28 26.48
N ARG A 254 -11.09 -4.72 25.35
CA ARG A 254 -12.11 -3.66 25.25
C ARG A 254 -13.20 -4.10 24.30
N ALA A 255 -14.39 -3.56 24.49
CA ALA A 255 -15.47 -3.74 23.55
C ALA A 255 -16.36 -2.51 23.49
N PHE A 256 -16.91 -2.27 22.31
CA PHE A 256 -17.99 -1.32 22.10
C PHE A 256 -18.85 -1.77 20.94
N ARG A 257 -20.02 -1.14 20.78
CA ARG A 257 -20.94 -1.42 19.68
C ARG A 257 -20.74 -0.40 18.58
N GLN A 258 -20.63 -0.86 17.33
CA GLN A 258 -20.54 0.06 16.20
C GLN A 258 -21.81 0.89 16.05
N SER A 259 -21.68 2.10 15.50
CA SER A 259 -22.83 2.97 15.19
C SER A 259 -23.37 2.75 13.79
N GLY A 260 -22.50 2.39 12.84
CA GLY A 260 -22.87 2.16 11.44
C GLY A 260 -23.21 0.70 11.19
N LYS A 261 -22.99 0.25 9.95
CA LYS A 261 -23.35 -1.11 9.52
C LYS A 261 -22.22 -1.74 8.71
N GLY A 262 -22.08 -3.05 8.88
CA GLY A 262 -21.15 -3.87 8.11
C GLY A 262 -19.76 -3.92 8.72
N LYS A 263 -18.93 -4.81 8.15
CA LYS A 263 -17.57 -5.09 8.62
C LYS A 263 -16.65 -3.88 8.45
N ASN A 264 -16.72 -3.19 7.31
CA ASN A 264 -15.89 -2.02 7.06
C ASN A 264 -16.07 -0.98 8.17
N ASP A 265 -17.30 -0.56 8.46
CA ASP A 265 -17.61 0.37 9.55
C ASP A 265 -17.07 -0.10 10.91
N ALA A 266 -17.21 -1.38 11.24
CA ALA A 266 -16.68 -1.95 12.49
C ALA A 266 -15.15 -1.84 12.57
N VAL A 267 -14.45 -2.15 11.47
CA VAL A 267 -12.98 -2.03 11.39
C VAL A 267 -12.56 -0.56 11.56
N LEU A 268 -13.17 0.36 10.81
CA LEU A 268 -12.85 1.79 10.88
C LEU A 268 -13.16 2.37 12.28
N ALA A 269 -14.26 1.97 12.91
CA ALA A 269 -14.58 2.36 14.28
C ALA A 269 -13.54 1.82 15.27
N GLY A 270 -13.13 0.55 15.12
CA GLY A 270 -12.07 -0.05 15.93
C GLY A 270 -10.73 0.68 15.77
N PHE A 271 -10.40 1.11 14.56
CA PHE A 271 -9.17 1.85 14.26
C PHE A 271 -9.13 3.20 14.96
N ARG A 272 -10.28 3.90 15.08
CA ARG A 272 -10.39 5.15 15.84
C ARG A 272 -10.16 4.98 17.34
N GLU A 273 -10.58 3.85 17.89
CA GLU A 273 -10.46 3.54 19.32
C GLU A 273 -9.10 2.91 19.71
N ALA A 274 -8.35 2.42 18.73
CA ALA A 274 -7.08 1.75 18.91
C ALA A 274 -5.95 2.71 19.29
N ARG A 275 -5.05 2.24 20.17
CA ARG A 275 -4.01 3.08 20.79
C ARG A 275 -2.58 2.66 20.45
N HIS A 276 -2.41 1.45 19.93
CA HIS A 276 -1.09 0.86 19.75
C HIS A 276 -0.45 1.23 18.40
N GLN A 277 0.83 0.94 18.21
CA GLN A 277 1.58 1.38 17.03
C GLN A 277 1.07 0.77 15.72
N VAL A 278 0.65 -0.49 15.76
CA VAL A 278 0.08 -1.19 14.61
C VAL A 278 -1.32 -1.73 14.93
N LEU A 279 -2.13 -1.83 13.89
CA LEU A 279 -3.52 -2.27 13.93
C LEU A 279 -3.62 -3.58 13.18
N ALA A 280 -4.05 -4.65 13.87
CA ALA A 280 -4.37 -5.92 13.26
C ALA A 280 -5.88 -6.07 13.15
N VAL A 281 -6.38 -6.50 12.00
CA VAL A 281 -7.77 -6.95 11.86
C VAL A 281 -7.77 -8.47 11.97
N LEU A 282 -8.65 -9.03 12.80
CA LEU A 282 -8.87 -10.46 12.91
C LEU A 282 -10.37 -10.73 12.80
N ASP A 283 -10.76 -11.66 11.92
CA ASP A 283 -12.16 -12.05 11.77
C ASP A 283 -12.60 -12.92 12.97
N ALA A 284 -13.77 -12.62 13.52
CA ALA A 284 -14.31 -13.33 14.68
C ALA A 284 -14.70 -14.79 14.39
N ASP A 285 -14.82 -15.19 13.11
CA ASP A 285 -15.24 -16.53 12.70
C ASP A 285 -14.14 -17.61 12.81
N MET A 286 -12.93 -17.22 13.22
CA MET A 286 -11.74 -18.08 13.36
C MET A 286 -11.32 -18.86 12.11
N THR A 287 -11.79 -18.47 10.92
CA THR A 287 -11.33 -19.07 9.66
C THR A 287 -9.86 -18.80 9.37
N VAL A 288 -9.32 -17.73 9.97
CA VAL A 288 -7.89 -17.49 10.13
C VAL A 288 -7.50 -17.76 11.58
N PRO A 289 -6.55 -18.68 11.86
CA PRO A 289 -6.11 -18.95 13.23
C PRO A 289 -5.53 -17.70 13.91
N PRO A 290 -5.98 -17.32 15.12
CA PRO A 290 -5.46 -16.13 15.82
C PRO A 290 -3.95 -16.17 16.08
N GLU A 291 -3.37 -17.36 16.23
CA GLU A 291 -1.93 -17.58 16.44
C GLU A 291 -1.08 -17.10 15.25
N MET A 292 -1.68 -16.92 14.07
CA MET A 292 -0.99 -16.44 12.88
C MET A 292 -0.59 -14.98 12.98
N LEU A 293 -1.23 -14.18 13.85
CA LEU A 293 -0.93 -12.75 14.00
C LEU A 293 0.54 -12.49 14.33
N GLY A 294 1.20 -13.40 15.06
CA GLY A 294 2.64 -13.27 15.33
C GLY A 294 3.49 -13.18 14.06
N ARG A 295 3.13 -13.89 12.99
CA ARG A 295 3.84 -13.80 11.70
C ARG A 295 3.67 -12.45 11.02
N PHE A 296 2.52 -11.81 11.20
CA PHE A 296 2.27 -10.46 10.68
C PHE A 296 3.14 -9.44 11.40
N VAL A 297 3.18 -9.52 12.74
CA VAL A 297 4.03 -8.67 13.57
C VAL A 297 5.50 -8.87 13.19
N GLU A 298 5.99 -10.10 13.08
CA GLU A 298 7.36 -10.39 12.67
C GLU A 298 7.73 -9.81 11.30
N ALA A 299 6.85 -9.92 10.31
CA ALA A 299 7.09 -9.36 8.98
C ALA A 299 7.17 -7.82 9.02
N TYR A 300 6.30 -7.19 9.81
CA TYR A 300 6.36 -5.75 10.04
C TYR A 300 7.64 -5.36 10.78
N THR A 301 7.97 -6.01 11.90
CA THR A 301 9.17 -5.77 12.72
C THR A 301 10.43 -5.84 11.85
N ARG A 302 10.52 -6.80 10.93
CA ARG A 302 11.69 -6.97 10.03
C ARG A 302 11.77 -5.94 8.89
N GLY A 303 10.79 -5.04 8.76
CA GLY A 303 10.77 -4.02 7.71
C GLY A 303 10.46 -4.57 6.32
N LEU A 304 9.81 -5.73 6.22
CA LEU A 304 9.52 -6.37 4.93
C LEU A 304 8.44 -5.63 4.14
N GLY A 305 7.53 -4.94 4.82
CA GLY A 305 6.53 -4.05 4.28
C GLY A 305 5.80 -3.33 5.41
N ASP A 306 5.05 -2.29 5.10
CA ASP A 306 4.22 -1.60 6.10
C ASP A 306 2.79 -2.15 6.12
N PHE A 307 2.27 -2.64 5.00
CA PHE A 307 0.99 -3.33 4.95
C PHE A 307 1.19 -4.84 4.84
N ILE A 308 0.84 -5.57 5.89
CA ILE A 308 1.00 -7.02 5.92
C ILE A 308 -0.38 -7.65 5.75
N HIS A 309 -0.54 -8.45 4.69
CA HIS A 309 -1.82 -8.96 4.23
C HIS A 309 -1.86 -10.49 4.32
N GLY A 310 -3.00 -11.05 4.68
CA GLY A 310 -3.18 -12.50 4.72
C GLY A 310 -3.46 -13.08 3.34
N ASN A 311 -2.86 -14.22 3.02
CA ASN A 311 -3.14 -14.94 1.78
C ASN A 311 -3.64 -16.35 2.09
N ARG A 312 -4.95 -16.55 1.92
CA ARG A 312 -5.63 -17.82 2.22
C ARG A 312 -5.55 -18.83 1.09
N LEU A 313 -5.09 -18.40 -0.09
CA LEU A 313 -5.24 -19.13 -1.34
C LEU A 313 -3.93 -19.76 -1.82
N MET A 314 -2.93 -19.84 -0.94
CA MET A 314 -1.62 -20.44 -1.22
C MET A 314 -1.55 -21.92 -0.83
N TYR A 315 -2.17 -22.29 0.30
CA TYR A 315 -2.19 -23.67 0.79
C TYR A 315 -3.54 -24.35 0.52
N PRO A 316 -3.59 -25.70 0.56
CA PRO A 316 -4.86 -26.41 0.61
C PRO A 316 -5.70 -25.92 1.80
N MET A 317 -6.93 -25.52 1.50
CA MET A 317 -7.92 -25.11 2.50
C MET A 317 -8.56 -26.36 3.12
N GLU A 318 -9.12 -26.22 4.32
CA GLU A 318 -9.93 -27.30 4.89
C GLU A 318 -11.20 -27.54 4.06
N PRO A 319 -11.73 -28.78 4.06
CA PRO A 319 -13.02 -29.06 3.47
C PRO A 319 -14.08 -28.06 3.96
N GLU A 320 -14.93 -27.59 3.05
CA GLU A 320 -16.03 -26.66 3.35
C GLU A 320 -15.63 -25.23 3.80
N ALA A 321 -14.32 -24.93 3.94
CA ALA A 321 -13.86 -23.59 4.30
C ALA A 321 -14.28 -22.52 3.27
N MET A 322 -14.28 -22.86 1.99
CA MET A 322 -14.70 -21.96 0.92
C MET A 322 -15.41 -22.70 -0.21
N GLN A 323 -16.53 -22.14 -0.66
CA GLN A 323 -17.24 -22.66 -1.83
C GLN A 323 -16.42 -22.41 -3.13
N PRO A 324 -16.39 -23.34 -4.10
CA PRO A 324 -15.51 -23.25 -5.28
C PRO A 324 -15.65 -21.95 -6.09
N LEU A 325 -16.88 -21.45 -6.28
CA LEU A 325 -17.10 -20.19 -7.01
C LEU A 325 -16.61 -18.96 -6.23
N ASN A 326 -16.59 -19.00 -4.89
CA ASN A 326 -15.98 -17.92 -4.10
C ASN A 326 -14.46 -17.95 -4.23
N TRP A 327 -13.87 -19.15 -4.25
CA TRP A 327 -12.44 -19.31 -4.51
C TRP A 327 -12.04 -18.75 -5.87
N LEU A 328 -12.79 -19.11 -6.93
CA LEU A 328 -12.56 -18.60 -8.28
C LEU A 328 -12.74 -17.08 -8.34
N GLY A 329 -13.80 -16.56 -7.71
CA GLY A 329 -14.04 -15.12 -7.58
C GLY A 329 -12.89 -14.39 -6.90
N ASN A 330 -12.41 -14.88 -5.75
CA ASN A 330 -11.29 -14.28 -5.03
C ASN A 330 -10.00 -14.28 -5.85
N LYS A 331 -9.68 -15.40 -6.53
CA LYS A 331 -8.54 -15.44 -7.46
C LYS A 331 -8.71 -14.45 -8.61
N GLY A 332 -9.90 -14.38 -9.20
CA GLY A 332 -10.22 -13.44 -10.27
C GLY A 332 -10.03 -11.98 -9.84
N PHE A 333 -10.61 -11.59 -8.71
CA PHE A 333 -10.44 -10.24 -8.15
C PHE A 333 -8.99 -9.93 -7.80
N ALA A 334 -8.26 -10.87 -7.21
CA ALA A 334 -6.83 -10.70 -6.94
C ALA A 334 -6.03 -10.44 -8.22
N LYS A 335 -6.29 -11.16 -9.32
CA LYS A 335 -5.59 -10.91 -10.59
C LYS A 335 -6.01 -9.61 -11.26
N LEU A 336 -7.28 -9.24 -11.19
CA LEU A 336 -7.75 -7.94 -11.69
C LEU A 336 -7.13 -6.78 -10.92
N LEU A 337 -7.12 -6.83 -9.59
CA LEU A 337 -6.48 -5.81 -8.75
C LEU A 337 -4.97 -5.79 -8.92
N SER A 338 -4.32 -6.96 -9.02
CA SER A 338 -2.89 -7.08 -9.30
C SER A 338 -2.50 -6.29 -10.55
N PHE A 339 -3.32 -6.41 -11.60
CA PHE A 339 -3.13 -5.67 -12.84
C PHE A 339 -3.40 -4.16 -12.68
N VAL A 340 -4.51 -3.77 -12.04
CA VAL A 340 -4.86 -2.35 -11.81
C VAL A 340 -3.79 -1.62 -10.98
N LEU A 341 -3.34 -2.26 -9.90
CA LEU A 341 -2.39 -1.72 -8.93
C LEU A 341 -0.93 -1.94 -9.32
N ASP A 342 -0.65 -2.71 -10.39
CA ASP A 342 0.68 -3.20 -10.77
C ASP A 342 1.45 -3.78 -9.57
N THR A 343 0.73 -4.46 -8.68
CA THR A 343 1.24 -5.03 -7.43
C THR A 343 0.85 -6.52 -7.37
N PRO A 344 1.81 -7.45 -7.34
CA PRO A 344 1.50 -8.87 -7.34
C PRO A 344 0.69 -9.25 -6.10
N MET A 345 -0.47 -9.88 -6.32
CA MET A 345 -1.34 -10.39 -5.26
C MET A 345 -2.06 -11.67 -5.70
N ASP A 346 -2.35 -12.51 -4.71
CA ASP A 346 -2.96 -13.83 -4.89
C ASP A 346 -4.20 -14.09 -4.05
N ASP A 347 -4.52 -13.18 -3.13
CA ASP A 347 -5.78 -13.04 -2.39
C ASP A 347 -6.04 -11.52 -2.24
N ALA A 348 -7.29 -11.08 -2.38
CA ALA A 348 -7.67 -9.68 -2.25
C ALA A 348 -8.77 -9.43 -1.22
N LEU A 349 -9.27 -10.49 -0.60
CA LEU A 349 -10.47 -10.46 0.26
C LEU A 349 -10.18 -11.14 1.61
N CYS A 350 -8.90 -11.23 1.98
CA CYS A 350 -8.54 -11.70 3.30
C CYS A 350 -8.79 -10.58 4.31
N GLY A 351 -9.65 -10.87 5.28
CA GLY A 351 -9.95 -9.93 6.34
C GLY A 351 -8.77 -9.71 7.29
N THR A 352 -7.92 -10.72 7.47
CA THR A 352 -6.78 -10.64 8.39
C THR A 352 -5.63 -9.87 7.76
N LYS A 353 -5.25 -8.77 8.41
CA LYS A 353 -4.19 -7.85 7.95
C LYS A 353 -3.60 -7.07 9.12
N LEU A 354 -2.42 -6.51 8.92
CA LEU A 354 -1.76 -5.59 9.84
C LEU A 354 -1.40 -4.30 9.10
N PHE A 355 -1.69 -3.18 9.74
CA PHE A 355 -1.59 -1.83 9.17
C PHE A 355 -1.02 -0.84 10.22
N PRO A 356 -0.12 0.08 9.86
CA PRO A 356 0.47 1.02 10.82
C PRO A 356 -0.55 2.08 11.22
N ARG A 357 -0.71 2.30 12.53
CA ARG A 357 -1.74 3.25 13.03
C ARG A 357 -1.50 4.67 12.54
N HIS A 358 -0.25 5.10 12.40
CA HIS A 358 0.06 6.46 11.94
C HIS A 358 -0.46 6.76 10.53
N ASP A 359 -0.71 5.76 9.68
CA ASP A 359 -1.26 5.95 8.32
C ASP A 359 -2.79 5.94 8.29
N TRP A 360 -3.46 5.69 9.42
CA TRP A 360 -4.92 5.68 9.49
C TRP A 360 -5.56 6.99 9.02
N PRO A 361 -5.12 8.18 9.48
CA PRO A 361 -5.68 9.45 8.98
C PRO A 361 -5.43 9.68 7.48
N ARG A 362 -4.37 9.07 6.92
CA ARG A 362 -4.07 9.14 5.48
C ARG A 362 -5.01 8.25 4.69
N LEU A 363 -5.30 7.06 5.20
CA LEU A 363 -6.31 6.16 4.63
C LEU A 363 -7.70 6.80 4.66
N GLU A 364 -8.13 7.44 5.76
CA GLU A 364 -9.43 8.12 5.82
C GLU A 364 -9.56 9.20 4.75
N ARG A 365 -8.53 10.04 4.57
CA ARG A 365 -8.50 11.05 3.50
C ARG A 365 -8.55 10.40 2.12
N TRP A 366 -7.78 9.33 1.92
CA TRP A 366 -7.77 8.61 0.65
C TRP A 366 -9.14 8.02 0.30
N ILE A 367 -9.84 7.42 1.27
CA ILE A 367 -11.19 6.88 1.08
C ILE A 367 -12.18 8.00 0.76
N ALA A 368 -12.06 9.16 1.41
CA ALA A 368 -12.90 10.32 1.13
C ALA A 368 -12.74 10.81 -0.32
N ASP A 369 -11.50 10.87 -0.82
CA ASP A 369 -11.19 11.30 -2.18
C ASP A 369 -11.58 10.24 -3.24
N PHE A 370 -11.34 8.96 -2.96
CA PHE A 370 -11.60 7.86 -3.90
C PHE A 370 -13.09 7.46 -3.94
N GLY A 371 -13.79 7.67 -2.83
CA GLY A 371 -15.19 7.29 -2.62
C GLY A 371 -15.34 5.89 -2.01
N ASP A 372 -16.09 5.81 -0.91
CA ASP A 372 -16.35 4.54 -0.23
C ASP A 372 -17.44 3.73 -0.93
N ARG A 373 -17.04 2.62 -1.55
CA ARG A 373 -17.94 1.64 -2.19
C ARG A 373 -17.55 0.21 -1.82
N ASP A 374 -16.73 0.05 -0.79
CA ASP A 374 -16.17 -1.24 -0.40
C ASP A 374 -17.02 -1.86 0.72
N PRO A 375 -17.81 -2.91 0.43
CA PRO A 375 -18.66 -3.53 1.44
C PRO A 375 -17.88 -4.17 2.60
N PHE A 376 -16.61 -4.55 2.36
CA PHE A 376 -15.78 -5.26 3.34
C PHE A 376 -14.62 -4.41 3.88
N GLY A 377 -14.22 -3.39 3.15
CA GLY A 377 -13.08 -2.51 3.45
C GLY A 377 -11.74 -3.03 2.93
N ASP A 378 -11.68 -4.28 2.43
CA ASP A 378 -10.44 -4.94 2.06
C ASP A 378 -9.72 -4.27 0.88
N PHE A 379 -10.46 -3.82 -0.13
CA PHE A 379 -9.91 -3.17 -1.30
C PHE A 379 -9.42 -1.77 -0.95
N ASN A 380 -10.11 -1.03 -0.07
CA ASN A 380 -9.65 0.30 0.36
C ASN A 380 -8.21 0.26 0.90
N PHE A 381 -7.89 -0.75 1.73
CA PHE A 381 -6.52 -0.96 2.21
C PHE A 381 -5.54 -1.30 1.09
N LEU A 382 -5.91 -2.21 0.17
CA LEU A 382 -5.04 -2.63 -0.93
C LEU A 382 -4.72 -1.47 -1.89
N PHE A 383 -5.75 -0.70 -2.28
CA PHE A 383 -5.57 0.47 -3.13
C PHE A 383 -4.68 1.52 -2.46
N PHE A 384 -4.98 1.88 -1.21
CA PHE A 384 -4.18 2.84 -0.46
C PHE A 384 -2.73 2.37 -0.29
N ALA A 385 -2.52 1.10 0.08
CA ALA A 385 -1.20 0.54 0.31
C ALA A 385 -0.34 0.53 -0.96
N ALA A 386 -0.92 0.13 -2.10
CA ALA A 386 -0.23 0.15 -3.39
C ALA A 386 0.04 1.57 -3.89
N GLU A 387 -0.94 2.48 -3.77
CA GLU A 387 -0.84 3.83 -4.33
C GLU A 387 0.04 4.78 -3.51
N THR A 388 0.17 4.55 -2.21
CA THR A 388 1.08 5.31 -1.33
C THR A 388 2.42 4.61 -1.09
N GLY A 389 2.61 3.43 -1.69
CA GLY A 389 3.85 2.67 -1.61
C GLY A 389 4.14 2.13 -0.22
N LEU A 390 3.14 1.68 0.55
CA LEU A 390 3.36 1.06 1.86
C LEU A 390 4.27 -0.18 1.79
N GLY A 391 4.29 -0.86 0.64
CA GLY A 391 4.91 -2.19 0.52
C GLY A 391 3.94 -3.23 1.09
N ILE A 392 3.47 -4.11 0.22
CA ILE A 392 2.49 -5.15 0.55
C ILE A 392 3.24 -6.47 0.68
N VAL A 393 3.08 -7.14 1.82
CA VAL A 393 3.64 -8.48 2.05
C VAL A 393 2.52 -9.45 2.36
N ASP A 394 2.41 -10.49 1.55
CA ASP A 394 1.46 -11.58 1.78
C ASP A 394 2.03 -12.61 2.78
N ILE A 395 1.31 -12.88 3.85
CA ILE A 395 1.57 -13.97 4.79
C ILE A 395 0.67 -15.14 4.44
N PRO A 396 1.23 -16.32 4.12
CA PRO A 396 0.42 -17.46 3.75
C PRO A 396 -0.29 -18.03 4.97
N ILE A 397 -1.59 -18.27 4.81
CA ILE A 397 -2.51 -18.74 5.86
C ILE A 397 -3.19 -20.02 5.38
N ARG A 398 -3.28 -21.01 6.26
CA ARG A 398 -4.19 -22.14 6.06
C ARG A 398 -5.59 -21.73 6.48
N TYR A 399 -6.51 -21.70 5.52
CA TYR A 399 -7.90 -21.30 5.75
C TYR A 399 -8.71 -22.47 6.34
N LEU A 400 -9.29 -22.25 7.52
CA LEU A 400 -10.03 -23.25 8.28
C LEU A 400 -11.53 -23.17 8.00
N ALA A 401 -12.24 -24.27 8.23
CA ALA A 401 -13.69 -24.27 8.24
C ALA A 401 -14.23 -23.47 9.43
N ARG A 402 -15.38 -22.81 9.26
CA ARG A 402 -16.06 -22.10 10.36
C ARG A 402 -16.55 -23.10 11.40
N MET A 403 -16.32 -22.80 12.67
CA MET A 403 -16.82 -23.62 13.78
C MET A 403 -18.24 -23.24 14.23
N TYR A 404 -18.64 -21.99 14.01
CA TYR A 404 -19.94 -21.45 14.42
C TYR A 404 -20.39 -20.36 13.44
N GLY A 405 -21.71 -20.14 13.36
CA GLY A 405 -22.32 -19.08 12.55
C GLY A 405 -22.47 -19.39 11.06
N GLU A 406 -23.20 -18.54 10.35
CA GLU A 406 -23.43 -18.62 8.91
C GLU A 406 -22.69 -17.51 8.14
N THR A 407 -22.46 -17.74 6.85
CA THR A 407 -21.81 -16.75 5.98
C THR A 407 -22.76 -15.62 5.60
N ASN A 408 -22.43 -14.39 6.00
CA ASN A 408 -23.19 -13.18 5.65
C ASN A 408 -22.90 -12.65 4.23
N ILE A 409 -22.27 -13.44 3.35
CA ILE A 409 -21.81 -13.02 2.02
C ILE A 409 -22.88 -13.31 0.96
N LEU A 410 -23.49 -12.25 0.43
CA LEU A 410 -24.34 -12.27 -0.76
C LEU A 410 -23.50 -12.25 -2.04
N ARG A 411 -23.10 -13.43 -2.48
CA ARG A 411 -22.09 -13.69 -3.52
C ARG A 411 -22.19 -12.81 -4.76
N PHE A 412 -23.38 -12.75 -5.39
CA PHE A 412 -23.57 -12.00 -6.63
C PHE A 412 -23.65 -10.49 -6.40
N SER A 413 -24.36 -10.04 -5.35
CA SER A 413 -24.48 -8.62 -5.04
C SER A 413 -23.13 -8.03 -4.64
N HIS A 414 -22.46 -8.67 -3.68
CA HIS A 414 -21.13 -8.25 -3.23
C HIS A 414 -20.09 -8.38 -4.35
N GLY A 415 -20.15 -9.45 -5.16
CA GLY A 415 -19.28 -9.59 -6.33
C GLY A 415 -19.45 -8.45 -7.34
N TRP A 416 -20.68 -7.99 -7.58
CA TRP A 416 -20.95 -6.86 -8.46
C TRP A 416 -20.43 -5.53 -7.89
N GLU A 417 -20.56 -5.30 -6.59
CA GLU A 417 -19.99 -4.14 -5.89
C GLU A 417 -18.47 -4.11 -5.99
N LEU A 418 -17.81 -5.24 -5.71
CA LEU A 418 -16.36 -5.38 -5.86
C LEU A 418 -15.92 -5.14 -7.31
N LEU A 419 -16.65 -5.66 -8.30
CA LEU A 419 -16.34 -5.41 -9.70
C LEU A 419 -16.46 -3.93 -10.08
N LYS A 420 -17.49 -3.23 -9.60
CA LYS A 420 -17.59 -1.76 -9.79
C LYS A 420 -16.38 -1.04 -9.21
N MET A 421 -15.88 -1.47 -8.06
CA MET A 421 -14.69 -0.90 -7.44
C MET A 421 -13.43 -1.19 -8.25
N VAL A 422 -13.28 -2.41 -8.79
CA VAL A 422 -12.19 -2.72 -9.75
C VAL A 422 -12.27 -1.83 -10.97
N LEU A 423 -13.44 -1.65 -11.58
CA LEU A 423 -13.62 -0.80 -12.76
C LEU A 423 -13.33 0.68 -12.44
N HIS A 424 -13.72 1.13 -11.25
CA HIS A 424 -13.39 2.46 -10.76
C HIS A 424 -11.88 2.62 -10.58
N GLY A 425 -11.20 1.66 -9.94
CA GLY A 425 -9.75 1.62 -9.82
C GLY A 425 -9.04 1.56 -11.17
N PHE A 426 -9.51 0.74 -12.11
CA PHE A 426 -8.98 0.68 -13.47
C PHE A 426 -9.03 2.05 -14.14
N ARG A 427 -10.13 2.80 -13.96
CA ARG A 427 -10.26 4.14 -14.53
C ARG A 427 -9.36 5.18 -13.86
N ASN A 428 -9.36 5.27 -12.54
CA ASN A 428 -8.70 6.39 -11.86
C ASN A 428 -7.24 6.09 -11.50
N VAL A 429 -6.86 4.83 -11.31
CA VAL A 429 -5.50 4.39 -11.00
C VAL A 429 -4.79 3.93 -12.28
N ALA A 430 -5.26 2.85 -12.91
CA ALA A 430 -4.52 2.23 -14.01
C ALA A 430 -4.46 3.11 -15.27
N MET A 431 -5.58 3.76 -15.64
CA MET A 431 -5.61 4.71 -16.76
C MET A 431 -5.17 6.13 -16.37
N GLY A 432 -4.83 6.39 -15.10
CA GLY A 432 -4.42 7.72 -14.64
C GLY A 432 -5.46 8.83 -14.83
N LYS A 433 -6.75 8.50 -15.05
CA LYS A 433 -7.86 9.48 -15.06
C LYS A 433 -8.21 9.84 -13.61
N ARG A 434 -7.26 10.43 -12.90
CA ARG A 434 -7.40 10.79 -11.48
C ARG A 434 -8.51 11.84 -11.34
N LEU A 435 -9.37 11.65 -10.35
CA LEU A 435 -10.48 12.56 -10.09
C LEU A 435 -9.94 13.97 -9.80
N PRO A 436 -10.63 15.03 -10.28
CA PRO A 436 -10.26 16.42 -10.04
C PRO A 436 -10.21 16.78 -8.56
#